data_AF-A0A368C180-F1
#
_entry.id   AF-A0A368C180-F1
#
_cell.length_a   1.000
_cell.length_b   1.000
_cell.length_c   1.000
_cell.angle_alpha   90.00
_cell.angle_beta   90.00
_cell.angle_gamma   90.00
#
_symmetry.space_group_name_H-M   'P 1'
#
loop_
_entity.id
_entity.type
_entity.pdbx_description
1 polymer ?
#
loop_
_entity_poly.entity_id
_entity_poly.type
_entity_poly.pdbx_seq_one_letter_code
_entity_poly.pdbx_strand_id
1 'polypeptide(L)'
;MEIAALNELDMIILSIIVVSAIISLFRGFVKEAFSLILWISAFFLTILFQPSAQKFLSNFSISVSLLEPLTYIIVFVSLIFIGGLVINFIHGLVQWSGLSGFNRLLGAMFGSLRGVLIVSLLFIVADDYVEQSTLAENSQIYPIIKTYNPVLISKISSMIEDTNSGMLTSEQPILGNT
;
A
#
# COMPACT_ATOMS: atom_id res chain seq x y z
N MET A 1 17.06 4.48 37.09
CA MET A 1 16.70 4.97 35.75
C MET A 1 16.72 3.76 34.85
N GLU A 2 15.59 3.06 34.80
CA GLU A 2 15.42 1.87 33.98
C GLU A 2 15.30 2.35 32.54
N ILE A 3 16.36 2.14 31.77
CA ILE A 3 16.30 2.25 30.31
C ILE A 3 15.24 1.23 29.90
N ALA A 4 14.05 1.72 29.51
CA ALA A 4 12.95 0.88 29.04
C ALA A 4 13.51 -0.10 28.00
N ALA A 5 13.55 -1.38 28.35
CA ALA A 5 14.04 -2.40 27.44
C ALA A 5 13.10 -2.43 26.24
N LEU A 6 13.56 -1.91 25.10
CA LEU A 6 12.83 -1.98 23.84
C LEU A 6 12.53 -3.46 23.59
N ASN A 7 11.25 -3.79 23.41
CA ASN A 7 10.86 -5.15 23.09
C ASN A 7 11.43 -5.54 21.71
N GLU A 8 11.54 -6.83 21.42
CA GLU A 8 12.08 -7.30 20.13
C GLU A 8 11.29 -6.72 18.94
N LEU A 9 9.97 -6.57 19.10
CA LEU A 9 9.10 -5.89 18.13
C LEU A 9 9.43 -4.41 17.98
N ASP A 10 9.69 -3.70 19.08
CA ASP A 10 10.02 -2.27 19.03
C ASP A 10 11.34 -2.03 18.30
N MET A 11 12.32 -2.91 18.48
CA MET A 11 13.57 -2.87 17.73
C MET A 11 13.36 -3.12 16.24
N ILE A 12 12.50 -4.08 15.87
CA ILE A 12 12.17 -4.36 14.46
C ILE A 12 11.51 -3.13 13.82
N ILE A 13 10.48 -2.56 14.46
CA ILE A 13 9.77 -1.37 14.00
C ILE A 13 10.74 -0.20 13.79
N LEU A 14 11.56 0.09 14.81
CA LEU A 14 12.54 1.16 14.75
C LEU A 14 13.55 0.92 13.64
N SER A 15 14.02 -0.31 13.45
CA SER A 15 14.97 -0.65 12.39
C SER A 15 14.38 -0.38 11.00
N ILE A 16 13.12 -0.74 10.74
CA ILE A 16 12.46 -0.51 9.45
C ILE A 16 12.36 0.99 9.16
N ILE A 17 11.95 1.79 10.16
CA ILE A 17 11.82 3.24 10.02
C ILE A 17 13.19 3.88 9.77
N VAL A 18 14.21 3.51 10.56
CA VAL A 18 15.57 4.05 10.43
C VAL A 18 16.19 3.67 9.08
N VAL A 19 16.08 2.41 8.66
CA VAL A 19 16.58 1.97 7.36
C VAL A 19 15.85 2.71 6.23
N SER A 20 14.53 2.85 6.30
CA SER A 20 13.75 3.61 5.32
C SER A 20 14.19 5.08 5.25
N ALA A 21 14.43 5.71 6.40
CA ALA A 21 14.93 7.09 6.49
C ALA A 21 16.34 7.23 5.90
N ILE A 22 17.26 6.31 6.21
CA ILE A 22 18.63 6.31 5.70
C ILE A 22 18.65 6.13 4.18
N ILE A 23 17.90 5.16 3.64
CA ILE A 23 17.79 4.94 2.19
C ILE A 23 17.26 6.21 1.51
N SER A 24 16.25 6.84 2.10
CA SER A 24 15.63 8.04 1.55
C SER A 24 16.49 9.29 1.70
N LEU A 25 17.36 9.36 2.71
CA LEU A 25 18.40 10.38 2.84
C LEU A 25 19.38 10.32 1.66
N PHE A 26 19.77 9.12 1.23
CA PHE A 26 20.68 8.96 0.08
C PHE A 26 20.00 9.20 -1.26
N ARG A 27 18.76 8.72 -1.45
CA ARG A 27 17.99 8.91 -2.70
C ARG A 27 17.45 10.33 -2.87
N GLY A 28 17.06 10.98 -1.77
CA GLY A 28 16.45 12.30 -1.72
C GLY A 28 14.95 12.31 -2.02
N PHE A 29 14.26 13.34 -1.51
CA PHE A 29 12.80 13.51 -1.57
C PHE A 29 12.23 13.44 -2.98
N VAL A 30 12.83 14.17 -3.93
CA VAL A 30 12.30 14.26 -5.30
C VAL A 30 12.22 12.88 -5.96
N LYS A 31 13.23 12.01 -5.79
CA LYS A 31 13.15 10.65 -6.33
C LYS A 31 12.02 9.87 -5.68
N GLU A 32 11.90 9.98 -4.37
CA GLU A 32 10.94 9.18 -3.60
C GLU A 32 9.48 9.61 -3.87
N ALA A 33 9.19 10.91 -3.87
CA ALA A 33 7.87 11.46 -4.14
C ALA A 33 7.42 11.17 -5.58
N PHE A 34 8.27 11.46 -6.57
CA PHE A 34 7.93 11.20 -7.96
C PHE A 34 7.86 9.70 -8.25
N SER A 35 8.64 8.85 -7.57
CA SER A 35 8.54 7.40 -7.73
C SER A 35 7.16 6.90 -7.29
N LEU A 36 6.62 7.38 -6.17
CA LEU A 36 5.27 6.98 -5.74
C LEU A 36 4.19 7.47 -6.70
N ILE A 37 4.29 8.73 -7.16
CA ILE A 37 3.39 9.26 -8.19
C ILE A 37 3.48 8.42 -9.46
N LEU A 38 4.68 8.01 -9.87
CA LEU A 38 4.91 7.17 -11.04
C LEU A 38 4.27 5.79 -10.87
N TRP A 39 4.41 5.14 -9.72
CA TRP A 39 3.77 3.84 -9.47
C TRP A 39 2.24 3.92 -9.60
N ILE A 40 1.63 4.92 -8.96
CA ILE A 40 0.19 5.15 -9.02
C ILE A 40 -0.24 5.48 -10.45
N SER A 41 0.46 6.41 -11.10
CA SER A 41 0.17 6.82 -12.48
C SER A 41 0.32 5.66 -13.45
N ALA A 42 1.40 4.87 -13.33
CA ALA A 42 1.64 3.71 -14.19
C ALA A 42 0.52 2.68 -14.08
N PHE A 43 -0.04 2.46 -12.89
CA PHE A 43 -1.19 1.58 -12.72
C PHE A 43 -2.41 2.06 -13.52
N PHE A 44 -2.82 3.32 -13.34
CA PHE A 44 -3.96 3.88 -14.07
C PHE A 44 -3.73 3.98 -15.57
N LEU A 45 -2.55 4.44 -15.99
CA LEU A 45 -2.17 4.50 -17.39
C LEU A 45 -2.14 3.11 -18.01
N THR A 46 -1.69 2.08 -17.28
CA THR A 46 -1.69 0.71 -17.81
C THR A 46 -3.10 0.28 -18.16
N ILE A 47 -4.08 0.46 -17.26
CA ILE A 47 -5.49 0.14 -17.53
C ILE A 47 -6.00 0.90 -18.75
N LEU A 48 -5.65 2.18 -18.89
CA LEU A 48 -6.07 3.02 -20.01
C LEU A 48 -5.44 2.60 -21.35
N PHE A 49 -4.16 2.27 -21.36
CA PHE A 49 -3.40 1.94 -22.57
C PHE A 49 -3.45 0.46 -22.94
N GLN A 50 -3.88 -0.41 -22.03
CA GLN A 50 -3.92 -1.86 -22.24
C GLN A 50 -4.71 -2.27 -23.49
N PRO A 51 -5.92 -1.75 -23.79
CA PRO A 51 -6.66 -2.17 -24.99
C PRO A 51 -5.94 -1.81 -26.29
N SER A 52 -5.25 -0.66 -26.32
CA SER A 52 -4.47 -0.22 -27.49
C SER A 52 -3.21 -1.07 -27.67
N ALA A 53 -2.51 -1.37 -26.57
CA ALA A 53 -1.35 -2.23 -26.59
C ALA A 53 -1.72 -3.67 -26.97
N GLN A 54 -2.85 -4.20 -26.47
CA GLN A 54 -3.29 -5.57 -26.77
C GLN A 54 -3.53 -5.78 -28.26
N LYS A 55 -4.09 -4.79 -28.98
CA LYS A 55 -4.26 -4.84 -30.44
C LYS A 55 -2.93 -4.91 -31.19
N PHE A 56 -1.89 -4.31 -30.64
CA PHE A 56 -0.55 -4.41 -31.22
C PHE A 56 0.07 -5.77 -30.93
N LEU A 57 -0.05 -6.25 -29.69
CA LEU A 57 0.49 -7.54 -29.26
C LEU A 57 -0.25 -8.75 -29.86
N SER A 58 -1.52 -8.60 -30.25
CA SER A 58 -2.27 -9.67 -30.94
C SER A 58 -1.72 -10.03 -32.31
N ASN A 59 -0.85 -9.20 -32.89
CA ASN A 59 -0.15 -9.51 -34.15
C ASN A 59 0.98 -10.54 -33.94
N PHE A 60 1.36 -10.81 -32.70
CA PHE A 60 2.34 -11.83 -32.35
C PHE A 60 1.61 -13.13 -32.01
N SER A 61 2.23 -14.28 -32.27
CA SER A 61 1.69 -15.61 -31.97
C SER A 61 1.71 -15.94 -30.47
N ILE A 62 1.05 -15.10 -29.66
CA ILE A 62 0.89 -15.25 -28.21
C ILE A 62 -0.41 -16.01 -27.95
N SER A 63 -0.40 -16.93 -26.98
CA SER A 63 -1.62 -17.64 -26.59
C SER A 63 -2.67 -16.69 -26.02
N VAL A 64 -3.94 -16.94 -26.34
CA VAL A 64 -5.07 -16.07 -25.91
C VAL A 64 -5.10 -15.91 -24.39
N SER A 65 -4.82 -16.98 -23.64
CA SER A 65 -4.80 -16.96 -22.17
C SER A 65 -3.67 -16.11 -21.57
N LEU A 66 -2.57 -15.88 -22.31
CA LEU A 66 -1.42 -15.09 -21.84
C LEU A 66 -1.42 -13.66 -22.38
N LEU A 67 -2.13 -13.39 -23.48
CA LEU A 67 -2.08 -12.10 -24.17
C LEU A 67 -2.47 -10.94 -23.26
N GLU A 68 -3.57 -11.07 -22.52
CA GLU A 68 -4.07 -10.03 -21.63
C GLU A 68 -3.12 -9.72 -20.46
N PRO A 69 -2.77 -10.68 -19.57
CA PRO A 69 -1.88 -10.41 -18.45
C PRO A 69 -0.49 -9.95 -18.90
N LEU A 70 0.02 -10.51 -20.02
CA LEU A 70 1.31 -10.10 -20.57
C LEU A 70 1.28 -8.66 -21.08
N THR A 71 0.16 -8.22 -21.68
CA THR A 71 0.00 -6.82 -22.13
C THR A 71 0.04 -5.87 -20.94
N TYR A 72 -0.69 -6.17 -19.84
CA TYR A 72 -0.64 -5.36 -18.61
C TYR A 72 0.81 -5.23 -18.09
N ILE A 73 1.54 -6.35 -18.00
CA ILE A 73 2.91 -6.36 -17.50
C ILE A 73 3.83 -5.52 -18.41
N ILE A 74 3.76 -5.71 -19.73
CA ILE A 74 4.63 -5.01 -20.67
C ILE A 74 4.38 -3.50 -20.63
N VAL A 75 3.12 -3.07 -20.65
CA VAL A 75 2.76 -1.65 -20.59
C VAL A 75 3.19 -1.05 -19.26
N PHE A 76 2.91 -1.72 -18.14
CA PHE A 76 3.27 -1.25 -16.81
C PHE A 76 4.78 -1.08 -16.65
N VAL A 77 5.55 -2.11 -17.00
CA VAL A 77 7.02 -2.07 -16.93
C VAL A 77 7.58 -0.98 -17.85
N SER A 78 7.03 -0.82 -19.05
CA SER A 78 7.45 0.23 -19.98
C SER A 78 7.23 1.63 -19.38
N LEU A 79 6.07 1.87 -18.76
CA LEU A 79 5.75 3.14 -18.11
C LEU A 79 6.67 3.42 -16.91
N ILE A 80 6.91 2.42 -16.05
CA ILE A 80 7.85 2.56 -14.93
C ILE A 80 9.27 2.84 -15.43
N PHE A 81 9.70 2.16 -16.49
CA PHE A 81 11.02 2.35 -17.08
C PHE A 81 11.19 3.78 -17.62
N ILE A 82 10.28 4.22 -18.48
CA ILE A 82 10.31 5.56 -19.09
C ILE A 82 10.18 6.64 -18.01
N GLY A 83 9.22 6.50 -17.09
CA GLY A 83 9.04 7.43 -15.99
C GLY A 83 10.27 7.48 -15.06
N GLY A 84 10.91 6.34 -14.80
CA GLY A 84 12.14 6.26 -14.01
C GLY A 84 13.29 7.05 -14.63
N LEU A 85 13.42 7.04 -15.97
CA LEU A 85 14.39 7.87 -16.69
C LEU A 85 14.11 9.36 -16.50
N VAL A 86 12.85 9.78 -16.62
CA VAL A 86 12.42 11.18 -16.38
C VAL A 86 12.73 11.62 -14.96
N ILE A 87 12.41 10.78 -13.96
CA ILE A 87 12.70 11.06 -12.55
C ILE A 87 14.21 11.21 -12.33
N ASN A 88 15.03 10.35 -12.92
CA ASN A 88 16.48 10.44 -12.82
C ASN A 88 17.02 11.74 -13.44
N PHE A 89 16.45 12.17 -14.57
CA PHE A 89 16.79 13.44 -15.19
C PHE A 89 16.44 14.63 -14.28
N ILE A 90 15.21 14.68 -13.75
CA ILE A 90 14.77 15.73 -12.81
C ILE A 90 15.66 15.75 -11.57
N HIS A 91 16.00 14.58 -11.04
CA HIS A 91 16.91 14.49 -9.89
C HIS A 91 18.30 15.07 -10.20
N GLY A 92 18.82 14.88 -11.42
CA GLY A 92 20.06 15.52 -11.86
C GLY A 92 19.99 17.04 -11.80
N LEU A 93 18.88 17.64 -12.23
CA LEU A 93 18.66 19.09 -12.15
C LEU A 93 18.66 19.60 -10.70
N VAL A 94 18.05 18.85 -9.78
CA VAL A 94 18.05 19.18 -8.35
C VAL A 94 19.47 19.15 -7.78
N GLN A 95 20.29 18.18 -8.18
CA GLN A 95 21.69 18.13 -7.75
C GLN A 95 22.48 19.35 -8.26
N TRP A 96 22.24 19.78 -9.51
CA TRP A 96 22.89 20.94 -10.11
C TRP A 96 22.49 22.26 -9.44
N SER A 97 21.27 22.38 -8.94
CA SER A 97 20.77 23.59 -8.26
C SER A 97 21.43 23.90 -6.91
N GLY A 98 22.28 23.00 -6.38
CA GLY A 98 22.87 23.14 -5.04
C GLY A 98 21.93 22.81 -3.88
N LEU A 99 20.63 22.59 -4.15
CA LEU A 99 19.61 22.21 -3.14
C LEU A 99 19.67 20.73 -2.73
N SER A 100 20.73 20.02 -3.11
CA SER A 100 20.92 18.59 -2.83
C SER A 100 20.79 18.26 -1.33
N GLY A 101 21.37 19.09 -0.44
CA GLY A 101 21.28 18.89 1.01
C GLY A 101 19.84 18.96 1.55
N PHE A 102 19.08 19.98 1.13
CA PHE A 102 17.67 20.13 1.55
C PHE A 102 16.79 19.00 0.99
N ASN A 103 17.00 18.61 -0.27
CA ASN A 103 16.33 17.47 -0.88
C ASN A 103 16.61 16.15 -0.14
N ARG A 104 17.83 15.95 0.37
CA ARG A 104 18.17 14.77 1.19
C ARG A 104 17.48 14.79 2.54
N LEU A 105 17.47 15.94 3.24
CA LEU A 105 16.81 16.08 4.53
C LEU A 105 15.30 15.81 4.43
N LEU A 106 14.62 16.42 3.46
CA LEU A 106 13.21 16.11 3.17
C LEU A 106 13.03 14.63 2.80
N GLY A 107 14.01 14.05 2.12
CA GLY A 107 14.03 12.63 1.80
C GLY A 107 14.01 11.77 3.06
N ALA A 108 14.81 12.10 4.07
CA ALA A 108 14.80 11.39 5.35
C ALA A 108 13.43 11.48 6.05
N MET A 109 12.82 12.69 6.11
CA MET A 109 11.48 12.86 6.69
C MET A 109 10.43 12.02 5.96
N PHE A 110 10.46 12.06 4.63
CA PHE A 110 9.57 11.27 3.80
C PHE A 110 9.79 9.76 3.97
N GLY A 111 11.05 9.34 4.04
CA GLY A 111 11.46 7.96 4.30
C GLY A 111 10.98 7.45 5.64
N SER A 112 11.03 8.27 6.68
CA SER A 112 10.47 7.92 8.00
C SER A 112 8.96 7.70 7.91
N LEU A 113 8.22 8.60 7.26
CA LEU A 113 6.78 8.44 7.05
C LEU A 113 6.47 7.16 6.26
N ARG A 114 7.23 6.87 5.20
CA ARG A 114 7.12 5.61 4.44
C ARG A 114 7.42 4.40 5.32
N GLY A 115 8.43 4.48 6.18
CA GLY A 115 8.77 3.42 7.13
C GLY A 115 7.62 3.12 8.08
N VAL A 116 6.96 4.16 8.61
CA VAL A 116 5.75 4.02 9.44
C VAL A 116 4.62 3.36 8.65
N LEU A 117 4.37 3.79 7.42
CA LEU A 117 3.35 3.17 6.57
C LEU A 117 3.64 1.68 6.29
N ILE A 118 4.90 1.33 6.04
CA ILE A 118 5.31 -0.07 5.84
C ILE A 118 5.06 -0.89 7.11
N VAL A 119 5.44 -0.36 8.28
CA VAL A 119 5.18 -1.02 9.56
C VAL A 119 3.67 -1.21 9.76
N SER A 120 2.86 -0.18 9.54
CA SER A 120 1.40 -0.30 9.66
C SER A 120 0.83 -1.38 8.74
N LEU A 121 1.31 -1.46 7.50
CA LEU A 121 0.87 -2.49 6.56
C LEU A 121 1.30 -3.91 7.01
N LEU A 122 2.53 -4.05 7.51
CA LEU A 122 3.00 -5.32 8.07
C LEU A 122 2.16 -5.77 9.25
N PHE A 123 1.76 -4.85 10.14
CA PHE A 123 0.86 -5.17 11.24
C PHE A 123 -0.53 -5.61 10.76
N ILE A 124 -1.11 -4.96 9.74
CA ILE A 124 -2.41 -5.38 9.18
C ILE A 124 -2.33 -6.80 8.60
N VAL A 125 -1.23 -7.13 7.91
CA VAL A 125 -1.05 -8.47 7.31
C VAL A 125 -0.68 -9.52 8.37
N ALA A 126 0.06 -9.12 9.40
CA ALA A 126 0.54 -10.01 10.45
C ALA A 126 -0.40 -10.05 11.67
N ASP A 127 -1.53 -9.35 11.67
CA ASP A 127 -2.41 -9.19 12.85
C ASP A 127 -2.80 -10.56 13.43
N ASP A 128 -3.28 -11.48 12.57
CA ASP A 128 -3.62 -12.86 12.93
C ASP A 128 -2.42 -13.68 13.48
N TYR A 129 -1.20 -13.37 13.02
CA TYR A 129 0.04 -14.05 13.45
C TYR A 129 0.62 -13.45 14.74
N VAL A 130 0.47 -12.14 14.94
CA VAL A 130 0.92 -11.41 16.13
C VAL A 130 -0.01 -11.69 17.30
N GLU A 131 -1.32 -11.83 17.06
CA GLU A 131 -2.33 -12.16 18.07
C GLU A 131 -2.12 -13.56 18.70
N GLN A 132 -1.56 -14.52 17.96
CA GLN A 132 -1.18 -15.84 18.49
C GLN A 132 0.17 -15.87 19.23
N SER A 133 0.98 -14.82 19.13
CA SER A 133 2.29 -14.76 19.76
C SER A 133 2.22 -14.18 21.18
N THR A 134 3.09 -14.63 22.09
CA THR A 134 3.23 -14.08 23.46
C THR A 134 3.65 -12.60 23.52
N LEU A 135 3.80 -11.96 22.35
CA LEU A 135 4.22 -10.58 22.18
C LEU A 135 3.06 -9.59 22.37
N ALA A 136 1.81 -10.03 22.20
CA ALA A 136 0.62 -9.21 22.44
C ALA A 136 0.38 -8.92 23.94
N GLU A 137 0.84 -9.80 24.83
CA GLU A 137 0.70 -9.63 26.30
C GLU A 137 1.55 -8.46 26.84
N ASN A 138 2.67 -8.12 26.20
CA ASN A 138 3.58 -7.06 26.65
C ASN A 138 3.38 -5.71 25.90
N SER A 139 2.38 -5.62 25.02
CA SER A 139 2.14 -4.43 24.18
C SER A 139 1.23 -3.41 24.84
N GLN A 140 1.69 -2.17 24.99
CA GLN A 140 0.87 -1.05 25.50
C GLN A 140 -0.14 -0.49 24.48
N ILE A 141 0.02 -0.82 23.19
CA ILE A 141 -0.84 -0.28 22.11
C ILE A 141 -2.04 -1.19 21.84
N TYR A 142 -1.88 -2.50 22.04
CA TYR A 142 -2.94 -3.50 21.89
C TYR A 142 -4.24 -3.17 22.67
N PRO A 143 -4.23 -2.72 23.95
CA PRO A 143 -5.46 -2.37 24.66
C PRO A 143 -6.22 -1.17 24.08
N ILE A 144 -5.53 -0.25 23.39
CA ILE A 144 -6.18 0.91 22.75
C ILE A 144 -7.02 0.45 21.56
N ILE A 145 -6.49 -0.48 20.75
CA ILE A 145 -7.18 -1.02 19.57
C ILE A 145 -8.42 -1.83 19.99
N LYS A 146 -8.30 -2.62 21.06
CA LYS A 146 -9.42 -3.40 21.62
C LYS A 146 -10.57 -2.55 22.14
N THR A 147 -10.31 -1.31 22.57
CA THR A 147 -11.33 -0.38 23.07
C THR A 147 -12.29 0.07 21.97
N TYR A 148 -11.86 0.13 20.70
CA TYR A 148 -12.68 0.56 19.57
C TYR A 148 -13.38 -0.59 18.83
N ASN A 149 -12.90 -1.82 19.04
CA ASN A 149 -13.44 -3.03 18.40
C ASN A 149 -14.97 -3.23 18.61
N PRO A 150 -15.56 -3.10 19.82
CA PRO A 150 -16.99 -3.36 20.00
C PRO A 150 -17.90 -2.37 19.25
N VAL A 151 -17.44 -1.14 19.01
CA VAL A 151 -18.19 -0.13 18.25
C VAL A 151 -18.20 -0.44 16.75
N LEU A 152 -17.09 -0.95 16.23
CA LEU A 152 -16.97 -1.35 14.82
C LEU A 152 -17.81 -2.59 14.53
N ILE A 153 -17.71 -3.62 15.38
CA ILE A 153 -18.45 -4.88 15.22
C ILE A 153 -19.95 -4.67 15.35
N SER A 154 -20.43 -3.87 16.31
CA SER A 154 -21.86 -3.59 16.46
C SER A 154 -22.44 -2.84 15.25
N LYS A 155 -21.71 -1.85 14.72
CA LYS A 155 -22.19 -1.07 13.57
C LYS A 155 -22.23 -1.89 12.28
N ILE A 156 -21.21 -2.73 12.06
CA ILE A 156 -21.17 -3.66 10.92
C ILE A 156 -22.29 -4.71 11.03
N SER A 157 -22.48 -5.28 12.23
CA SER A 157 -23.54 -6.27 12.48
C SER A 157 -24.93 -5.69 12.15
N SER A 158 -25.21 -4.46 12.59
CA SER A 158 -26.51 -3.81 12.29
C SER A 158 -26.74 -3.57 10.79
N MET A 159 -25.70 -3.22 10.02
CA MET A 159 -25.84 -2.99 8.57
C MET A 159 -26.08 -4.30 7.79
N ILE A 160 -25.46 -5.39 8.23
CA ILE A 160 -25.64 -6.72 7.62
C ILE A 160 -27.04 -7.26 7.91
N GLU A 161 -27.54 -7.06 9.14
CA GLU A 161 -28.86 -7.53 9.58
C GLU A 161 -30.00 -6.78 8.88
N ASP A 162 -29.87 -5.47 8.66
CA ASP A 162 -30.81 -4.67 7.86
C ASP A 162 -30.83 -5.12 6.39
N THR A 163 -29.67 -5.44 5.83
CA THR A 163 -29.54 -5.89 4.44
C THR A 163 -30.16 -7.27 4.22
N ASN A 164 -29.94 -8.21 5.15
CA ASN A 164 -30.55 -9.54 5.09
C ASN A 164 -32.07 -9.49 5.32
N SER A 165 -32.55 -8.60 6.17
CA SER A 165 -34.00 -8.39 6.41
C SER A 165 -34.72 -7.83 5.17
N GLY A 166 -34.05 -7.01 4.36
CA GLY A 166 -34.56 -6.53 3.08
C GLY A 166 -34.68 -7.61 2.00
N MET A 167 -33.87 -8.66 2.05
CA MET A 167 -33.94 -9.79 1.10
C MET A 167 -34.97 -10.85 1.52
N LEU A 168 -35.06 -11.18 2.82
CA LEU A 168 -36.00 -12.20 3.35
C LEU A 168 -37.48 -11.78 3.23
N THR A 169 -37.77 -10.49 3.13
CA THR A 169 -39.13 -9.96 2.92
C THR A 169 -39.55 -9.93 1.44
N SER A 170 -38.60 -10.04 0.51
CA SER A 170 -38.85 -10.01 -0.94
C SER A 170 -39.11 -11.39 -1.57
N GLU A 171 -38.81 -12.49 -0.87
CA GLU A 171 -38.96 -13.86 -1.39
C GLU A 171 -40.09 -14.69 -0.76
N GLN A 172 -40.95 -14.12 0.11
CA GLN A 172 -42.14 -14.84 0.55
C GLN A 172 -43.20 -14.78 -0.57
N PRO A 173 -43.55 -15.90 -1.24
CA PRO A 173 -44.67 -15.91 -2.16
C PRO A 173 -45.93 -15.67 -1.33
N ILE A 174 -46.72 -14.67 -1.70
CA ILE A 174 -48.09 -14.52 -1.20
C ILE A 174 -48.85 -15.78 -1.63
N LEU A 175 -48.88 -16.79 -0.77
CA LEU A 175 -49.81 -17.90 -0.91
C LEU A 175 -51.21 -17.31 -0.72
N GLY A 176 -51.90 -17.20 -1.86
CA GLY A 176 -53.24 -16.67 -1.96
C GLY A 176 -54.20 -17.38 -1.01
N ASN A 177 -55.01 -16.56 -0.38
CA ASN A 177 -56.26 -16.95 0.24
C ASN A 177 -57.26 -17.38 -0.84
N THR A 178 -57.62 -18.66 -0.85
CA THR A 178 -58.94 -19.14 -1.29
C THR A 178 -59.45 -20.11 -0.26
#